data_AF-A0A4Q5RH47-F1
#
_entry.id   AF-A0A4Q5RH47-F1
#
_cell.length_a   1.000
_cell.length_b   1.000
_cell.length_c   1.000
_cell.angle_alpha   90.00
_cell.angle_beta   90.00
_cell.angle_gamma   90.00
#
_symmetry.space_group_name_H-M   'P 1'
#
loop_
_entity.id
_entity.type
_entity.pdbx_description
1 polymer ?
#
loop_
_entity_poly.entity_id
_entity_poly.type
_entity_poly.pdbx_seq_one_letter_code
_entity_poly.pdbx_strand_id
1 'polypeptide(L)'
;EEYDTSLSSLNVFKSQADLIRAQIARTEVRAPFSGIIGLRNISPGGYLSPTSSIATLVNMDPAKITFSVPEKYLSLIKTGSKIHFNLESSKENFTGTVYAIEPNLNLTSRSITIRARTANPKGLLRAGSFAKINLTLEQVPKTIMVPTECVIPDIKTNKVFVVKNGVATSRDVKTDVRTETKIQITDGLKPGDSLIVSGIIQLRPDVPLKIIKTIK
;
A
#
# COMPACT_ATOMS: atom_id res chain seq x y z
N GLU A 1 -4.80 -57.67 40.27
CA GLU A 1 -3.45 -57.14 40.57
C GLU A 1 -2.44 -57.40 39.45
N GLU A 2 -2.16 -58.66 39.05
CA GLU A 2 -1.19 -58.94 37.96
C GLU A 2 -1.55 -58.37 36.57
N TYR A 3 -2.85 -58.26 36.27
CA TYR A 3 -3.31 -57.64 35.02
C TYR A 3 -2.97 -56.14 34.97
N ASP A 4 -3.20 -55.42 36.07
CA ASP A 4 -2.96 -53.98 36.15
C ASP A 4 -1.46 -53.66 36.11
N THR A 5 -0.62 -54.49 36.74
CA THR A 5 0.83 -54.36 36.65
C THR A 5 1.33 -54.59 35.22
N SER A 6 0.84 -55.63 34.55
CA SER A 6 1.17 -55.92 33.15
C SER A 6 0.72 -54.81 32.20
N LEU A 7 -0.49 -54.26 32.41
CA LEU A 7 -1.01 -53.12 31.65
C LEU A 7 -0.17 -51.86 31.85
N SER A 8 0.23 -51.57 33.10
CA SER A 8 1.11 -50.46 33.42
C SER A 8 2.48 -50.60 32.73
N SER A 9 3.10 -51.78 32.82
CA SER A 9 4.38 -52.06 32.14
C SER A 9 4.27 -51.93 30.62
N LEU A 10 3.19 -52.41 30.01
CA LEU A 10 2.93 -52.24 28.58
C LEU A 10 2.87 -50.74 28.20
N ASN A 11 2.16 -49.93 28.99
CA ASN A 11 2.05 -48.49 28.76
C ASN A 11 3.41 -47.77 28.89
N VAL A 12 4.24 -48.19 29.85
CA VAL A 12 5.61 -47.67 30.01
C VAL A 12 6.47 -48.01 28.79
N PHE A 13 6.49 -49.29 28.36
CA PHE A 13 7.27 -49.69 27.19
C PHE A 13 6.79 -49.04 25.90
N LYS A 14 5.47 -48.85 25.74
CA LYS A 14 4.91 -48.13 24.60
C LYS A 14 5.37 -46.67 24.59
N SER A 15 5.32 -45.99 25.73
CA SER A 15 5.80 -44.61 25.87
C SER A 15 7.29 -44.48 25.56
N GLN A 16 8.11 -45.45 26.00
CA GLN A 16 9.54 -45.50 25.68
C GLN A 16 9.78 -45.71 24.17
N ALA A 17 9.03 -46.62 23.54
CA ALA A 17 9.13 -46.84 22.10
C ALA A 17 8.75 -45.57 21.30
N ASP A 18 7.71 -44.86 21.71
CA ASP A 18 7.28 -43.62 21.07
C ASP A 18 8.30 -42.48 21.26
N LEU A 19 8.94 -42.41 22.44
CA LEU A 19 10.05 -41.48 22.69
C LEU A 19 11.23 -41.74 21.75
N ILE A 20 11.66 -43.00 21.61
CA ILE A 20 12.75 -43.38 20.71
C ILE A 20 12.39 -43.08 19.25
N ARG A 21 11.15 -43.38 18.83
CA ARG A 21 10.67 -43.00 17.48
C ARG A 21 10.73 -41.50 17.25
N ALA A 22 10.32 -40.69 18.22
CA ALA A 22 10.40 -39.23 18.13
C ALA A 22 11.85 -38.74 18.06
N GLN A 23 12.77 -39.37 18.80
CA GLN A 23 14.20 -39.05 18.73
C GLN A 23 14.80 -39.39 17.36
N ILE A 24 14.47 -40.55 16.78
CA ILE A 24 14.90 -40.94 15.43
C ILE A 24 14.34 -39.96 14.39
N ALA A 25 13.05 -39.59 14.49
CA ALA A 25 12.43 -38.63 13.58
C ALA A 25 13.10 -37.25 13.63
N ARG A 26 13.64 -36.84 14.80
CA ARG A 26 14.41 -35.58 14.94
C ARG A 26 15.78 -35.61 14.27
N THR A 27 16.32 -36.80 13.93
CA THR A 27 17.58 -36.90 13.18
C THR A 27 17.40 -36.51 11.71
N GLU A 28 16.18 -36.60 11.19
CA GLU A 28 15.83 -36.15 9.85
C GLU A 28 15.16 -34.77 9.90
N VAL A 29 15.92 -33.72 9.58
CA VAL A 29 15.38 -32.36 9.54
C VAL A 29 14.68 -32.13 8.19
N ARG A 30 13.35 -32.09 8.21
CA ARG A 30 12.50 -31.80 7.04
C ARG A 30 12.06 -30.33 7.02
N ALA A 31 11.83 -29.81 5.82
CA ALA A 31 11.25 -28.48 5.65
C ALA A 31 9.79 -28.47 6.16
N PRO A 32 9.42 -27.55 7.07
CA PRO A 32 8.05 -27.49 7.60
C PRO A 32 7.02 -26.97 6.59
N PHE A 33 7.47 -26.35 5.49
CA PHE A 33 6.63 -25.85 4.40
C PHE A 33 7.43 -25.74 3.10
N SER A 34 6.74 -25.55 1.97
CA SER A 34 7.38 -25.28 0.67
C SER A 34 7.87 -23.83 0.58
N GLY A 35 9.10 -23.63 0.12
CA GLY A 35 9.69 -22.30 -0.01
C GLY A 35 11.09 -22.35 -0.60
N ILE A 36 11.80 -21.24 -0.50
CA ILE A 36 13.18 -21.09 -0.96
C ILE A 36 14.10 -21.12 0.25
N ILE A 37 15.08 -22.02 0.22
CA ILE A 37 16.12 -22.12 1.23
C ILE A 37 17.18 -21.04 0.99
N GLY A 38 17.55 -20.34 2.06
CA GLY A 38 18.66 -19.40 2.08
C GLY A 38 20.00 -20.10 2.14
N LEU A 39 21.03 -19.36 2.53
CA LEU A 39 22.35 -19.95 2.73
C LEU A 39 22.31 -20.98 3.86
N ARG A 40 23.07 -22.06 3.68
CA ARG A 40 23.29 -23.07 4.69
C ARG A 40 24.40 -22.58 5.62
N ASN A 41 24.13 -22.54 6.91
CA ASN A 41 25.06 -22.07 7.93
C ASN A 41 25.94 -23.19 8.51
N ILE A 42 25.80 -24.41 7.99
CA ILE A 42 26.45 -25.61 8.50
C ILE A 42 27.16 -26.37 7.38
N SER A 43 28.15 -27.17 7.75
CA SER A 43 28.90 -28.04 6.83
C SER A 43 28.76 -29.51 7.24
N PRO A 44 28.90 -30.46 6.28
CA PRO A 44 28.98 -31.88 6.61
C PRO A 44 30.09 -32.15 7.62
N GLY A 45 29.81 -32.99 8.62
CA GLY A 45 30.73 -33.26 9.73
C GLY A 45 30.69 -32.24 10.87
N GLY A 46 29.94 -31.15 10.73
CA GLY A 46 29.72 -30.18 11.82
C GLY A 46 28.86 -30.75 12.95
N TYR A 47 29.16 -30.34 14.18
CA TYR A 47 28.33 -30.65 15.34
C TYR A 47 27.12 -29.71 15.41
N LEU A 48 25.93 -30.26 15.67
CA LEU A 48 24.68 -29.50 15.80
C LEU A 48 24.09 -29.67 17.20
N SER A 49 23.72 -28.56 17.81
CA SER A 49 22.86 -28.53 19.00
C SER A 49 21.39 -28.28 18.60
N PRO A 50 20.42 -28.54 19.49
CA PRO A 50 19.00 -28.24 19.24
C PRO A 50 18.69 -26.77 18.94
N THR A 51 19.61 -25.85 19.26
CA THR A 51 19.46 -24.40 19.01
C THR A 51 20.24 -23.92 17.79
N SER A 52 20.97 -24.81 17.12
CA SER A 52 21.82 -24.46 15.98
C SER A 52 20.98 -24.13 14.75
N SER A 53 21.23 -22.99 14.12
CA SER A 53 20.56 -22.58 12.88
C SER A 53 21.18 -23.29 11.68
N ILE A 54 20.38 -24.11 10.97
CA ILE A 54 20.84 -24.87 9.80
C ILE A 54 20.76 -24.01 8.53
N ALA A 55 19.57 -23.47 8.27
CA ALA A 55 19.28 -22.59 7.14
C ALA A 55 18.00 -21.81 7.41
N THR A 56 17.80 -20.72 6.67
CA THR A 56 16.54 -19.97 6.70
C THR A 56 15.66 -20.43 5.54
N LEU A 57 14.39 -20.74 5.79
CA LEU A 57 13.43 -21.09 4.75
C LEU A 57 12.39 -19.99 4.62
N VAL A 58 12.19 -19.47 3.41
CA VAL A 58 11.29 -18.35 3.15
C VAL A 58 10.24 -18.74 2.10
N ASN A 59 8.96 -18.55 2.42
CA ASN A 59 7.90 -18.61 1.43
C ASN A 59 7.69 -17.20 0.83
N MET A 60 7.89 -17.07 -0.48
CA MET A 60 7.75 -15.82 -1.22
C MET A 60 6.51 -15.76 -2.14
N ASP A 61 5.66 -16.79 -2.14
CA ASP A 61 4.44 -16.84 -2.95
C ASP A 61 3.23 -17.41 -2.16
N PRO A 62 2.21 -16.59 -1.83
CA PRO A 62 2.07 -15.17 -2.19
C PRO A 62 2.97 -14.25 -1.37
N ALA A 63 3.49 -13.21 -2.01
CA ALA A 63 4.26 -12.18 -1.33
C ALA A 63 3.34 -11.28 -0.49
N LYS A 64 3.83 -10.88 0.69
CA LYS A 64 3.12 -9.99 1.62
C LYS A 64 3.71 -8.59 1.52
N ILE A 65 2.83 -7.60 1.39
CA ILE A 65 3.18 -6.19 1.32
C ILE A 65 2.62 -5.54 2.57
N THR A 66 3.47 -4.82 3.30
CA THR A 66 3.07 -4.09 4.52
C THR A 66 3.34 -2.62 4.30
N PHE A 67 2.35 -1.78 4.57
CA PHE A 67 2.47 -0.33 4.39
C PHE A 67 1.62 0.42 5.41
N SER A 68 1.99 1.67 5.67
CA SER A 68 1.30 2.51 6.64
C SER A 68 0.51 3.61 5.94
N VAL A 69 -0.71 3.85 6.40
CA VAL A 69 -1.59 4.91 5.88
C VAL A 69 -2.02 5.82 7.04
N PRO A 70 -2.04 7.15 6.87
CA PRO A 70 -2.62 8.05 7.85
C PRO A 70 -4.08 7.73 8.18
N GLU A 71 -4.46 7.84 9.45
CA GLU A 71 -5.80 7.51 9.95
C GLU A 71 -6.93 8.19 9.18
N LYS A 72 -6.74 9.45 8.72
CA LYS A 72 -7.73 10.20 7.94
C LYS A 72 -8.23 9.50 6.67
N TYR A 73 -7.46 8.56 6.12
CA TYR A 73 -7.83 7.83 4.91
C TYR A 73 -8.36 6.42 5.18
N LEU A 74 -8.43 5.99 6.46
CA LEU A 74 -8.85 4.65 6.84
C LEU A 74 -10.25 4.33 6.33
N SER A 75 -11.19 5.28 6.42
CA SER A 75 -12.58 5.12 5.99
C SER A 75 -12.72 4.77 4.49
N LEU A 76 -11.71 5.10 3.68
CA LEU A 76 -11.68 4.85 2.24
C LEU A 76 -11.07 3.48 1.89
N ILE A 77 -10.41 2.82 2.85
CA ILE A 77 -9.70 1.56 2.61
C ILE A 77 -10.45 0.42 3.30
N LYS A 78 -10.73 -0.63 2.55
CA LYS A 78 -11.43 -1.82 3.06
C LYS A 78 -10.65 -3.07 2.71
N THR A 79 -10.91 -4.15 3.45
CA THR A 79 -10.45 -5.48 3.04
C THR A 79 -11.01 -5.78 1.65
N GLY A 80 -10.15 -6.25 0.74
CA GLY A 80 -10.46 -6.42 -0.68
C GLY A 80 -10.09 -5.25 -1.59
N SER A 81 -9.69 -4.10 -1.04
CA SER A 81 -9.18 -2.98 -1.85
C SER A 81 -7.96 -3.41 -2.67
N LYS A 82 -7.97 -3.04 -3.95
CA LYS A 82 -6.84 -3.28 -4.86
C LYS A 82 -5.78 -2.20 -4.68
N ILE A 83 -4.53 -2.62 -4.62
CA ILE A 83 -3.37 -1.74 -4.58
C ILE A 83 -2.54 -1.94 -5.84
N HIS A 84 -1.97 -0.85 -6.35
CA HIS A 84 -0.95 -0.90 -7.39
C HIS A 84 0.36 -0.51 -6.76
N PHE A 85 1.46 -1.17 -7.13
CA PHE A 85 2.76 -0.80 -6.60
C PHE A 85 3.86 -1.08 -7.61
N ASN A 86 4.95 -0.34 -7.46
CA ASN A 86 6.17 -0.51 -8.23
C ASN A 86 7.34 -0.75 -7.28
N LEU A 87 8.31 -1.53 -7.72
CA LEU A 87 9.57 -1.72 -7.01
C LEU A 87 10.61 -0.76 -7.56
N GLU A 88 11.56 -0.32 -6.74
CA GLU A 88 12.71 0.45 -7.25
C GLU A 88 13.53 -0.38 -8.25
N SER A 89 13.61 -1.69 -8.00
CA SER A 89 14.39 -2.65 -8.80
C SER A 89 13.72 -3.13 -10.08
N SER A 90 12.45 -2.78 -10.31
CA SER A 90 11.70 -3.25 -11.47
C SER A 90 10.79 -2.17 -12.04
N LYS A 91 10.76 -2.06 -13.37
CA LYS A 91 9.82 -1.16 -14.07
C LYS A 91 8.42 -1.76 -14.23
N GLU A 92 8.19 -2.98 -13.72
CA GLU A 92 6.88 -3.63 -13.79
C GLU A 92 5.92 -3.09 -12.72
N ASN A 93 4.67 -2.85 -13.13
CA ASN A 93 3.59 -2.52 -12.22
C ASN A 93 2.98 -3.82 -11.69
N PHE A 94 2.92 -3.94 -10.37
CA PHE A 94 2.31 -5.08 -9.70
C PHE A 94 0.97 -4.67 -9.09
N THR A 95 0.10 -5.66 -8.93
CA THR A 95 -1.18 -5.49 -8.24
C THR A 95 -1.24 -6.39 -7.03
N GLY A 96 -1.85 -5.88 -5.96
CA GLY A 96 -2.08 -6.60 -4.72
C GLY A 96 -3.48 -6.36 -4.20
N THR A 97 -3.91 -7.21 -3.27
CA THR A 97 -5.20 -7.08 -2.60
C THR A 97 -5.00 -6.96 -1.10
N VAL A 98 -5.59 -5.93 -0.48
CA VAL A 98 -5.60 -5.76 0.98
C VAL A 98 -6.37 -6.92 1.60
N TYR A 99 -5.75 -7.63 2.54
CA TYR A 99 -6.40 -8.73 3.25
C TYR A 99 -6.54 -8.48 4.75
N ALA A 100 -5.75 -7.56 5.31
CA ALA A 100 -5.80 -7.22 6.73
C ALA A 100 -5.45 -5.75 6.95
N ILE A 101 -6.16 -5.15 7.89
CA ILE A 101 -5.94 -3.78 8.38
C ILE A 101 -5.71 -3.92 9.87
N GLU A 102 -4.62 -3.36 10.38
CA GLU A 102 -4.30 -3.42 11.80
C GLU A 102 -5.30 -2.57 12.59
N PRO A 103 -5.88 -3.07 13.69
CA PRO A 103 -6.84 -2.29 14.48
C PRO A 103 -6.15 -1.20 15.32
N ASN A 104 -4.86 -1.37 15.62
CA ASN A 104 -4.11 -0.46 16.48
C ASN A 104 -3.51 0.70 15.67
N LEU A 105 -3.76 1.92 16.16
CA LEU A 105 -3.13 3.13 15.65
C LEU A 105 -1.72 3.29 16.23
N ASN A 106 -0.74 3.54 15.38
CA ASN A 106 0.58 3.96 15.85
C ASN A 106 0.50 5.43 16.31
N LEU A 107 0.53 5.66 17.62
CA LEU A 107 0.35 6.99 18.21
C LEU A 107 1.42 8.02 17.80
N THR A 108 2.66 7.56 17.55
CA THR A 108 3.78 8.43 17.15
C THR A 108 3.59 9.00 15.75
N SER A 109 3.18 8.15 14.80
CA SER A 109 3.03 8.53 13.39
C SER A 109 1.59 8.85 12.97
N ARG A 110 0.62 8.58 13.86
CA ARG A 110 -0.83 8.62 13.57
C ARG A 110 -1.19 7.86 12.29
N SER A 111 -0.56 6.71 12.12
CA SER A 111 -0.74 5.84 10.94
C SER A 111 -1.16 4.43 11.35
N ILE A 112 -1.88 3.78 10.45
CA ILE A 112 -2.37 2.42 10.60
C ILE A 112 -1.61 1.54 9.62
N THR A 113 -1.21 0.36 10.09
CA THR A 113 -0.52 -0.62 9.27
C THR A 113 -1.54 -1.45 8.48
N ILE A 114 -1.31 -1.61 7.20
CA ILE A 114 -2.16 -2.37 6.28
C ILE A 114 -1.31 -3.45 5.63
N ARG A 115 -1.90 -4.65 5.47
CA ARG A 115 -1.26 -5.78 4.79
C ARG A 115 -2.04 -6.18 3.56
N ALA A 116 -1.31 -6.30 2.45
CA ALA A 116 -1.79 -6.81 1.18
C ALA A 116 -1.03 -8.07 0.75
N ARG A 117 -1.64 -8.83 -0.16
CA ARG A 117 -1.03 -10.01 -0.79
C ARG A 117 -1.00 -9.83 -2.30
N THR A 118 0.04 -10.36 -2.92
CA THR A 118 0.24 -10.38 -4.36
C THR A 118 0.85 -11.72 -4.75
N ALA A 119 0.48 -12.25 -5.92
CA ALA A 119 1.05 -13.49 -6.44
C ALA A 119 2.48 -13.21 -6.92
N ASN A 120 3.41 -14.11 -6.61
CA ASN A 120 4.82 -13.97 -6.99
C ASN A 120 5.39 -15.27 -7.59
N PRO A 121 4.73 -15.88 -8.59
CA PRO A 121 5.13 -17.18 -9.13
C PRO A 121 6.52 -17.14 -9.80
N LYS A 122 6.92 -15.97 -10.30
CA LYS A 122 8.22 -15.76 -10.96
C LYS A 122 9.34 -15.36 -9.98
N GLY A 123 9.06 -15.18 -8.69
CA GLY A 123 10.07 -14.79 -7.69
C GLY A 123 10.70 -13.41 -7.93
N LEU A 124 10.00 -12.51 -8.63
CA LEU A 124 10.44 -11.15 -8.92
C LEU A 124 10.42 -10.27 -7.67
N LEU A 125 9.44 -10.51 -6.78
CA LEU A 125 9.34 -9.81 -5.51
C LEU A 125 10.25 -10.51 -4.49
N ARG A 126 11.19 -9.75 -3.92
CA ARG A 126 12.10 -10.24 -2.87
C ARG A 126 11.67 -9.71 -1.51
N ALA A 127 11.83 -10.55 -0.49
CA ALA A 127 11.60 -10.13 0.88
C ALA A 127 12.56 -8.99 1.26
N GLY A 128 12.04 -7.96 1.93
CA GLY A 128 12.81 -6.79 2.34
C GLY A 128 12.94 -5.68 1.30
N SER A 129 12.46 -5.86 0.07
CA SER A 129 12.44 -4.79 -0.93
C SER A 129 11.44 -3.69 -0.56
N PHE A 130 11.81 -2.45 -0.84
CA PHE A 130 10.92 -1.31 -0.76
C PHE A 130 10.04 -1.22 -2.02
N ALA A 131 8.76 -0.95 -1.82
CA ALA A 131 7.79 -0.76 -2.88
C ALA A 131 7.09 0.59 -2.73
N LYS A 132 6.91 1.30 -3.84
CA LYS A 132 6.09 2.51 -3.90
C LYS A 132 4.65 2.13 -4.21
N ILE A 133 3.77 2.34 -3.26
CA ILE A 133 2.36 1.94 -3.35
C ILE A 133 1.52 3.12 -3.81
N ASN A 134 0.77 2.89 -4.87
CA ASN A 134 -0.26 3.77 -5.38
C ASN A 134 -1.63 3.15 -5.03
N LEU A 135 -2.26 3.73 -4.02
CA LEU A 135 -3.60 3.34 -3.58
C LEU A 135 -4.62 4.34 -4.10
N THR A 136 -5.56 3.86 -4.91
CA THR A 136 -6.69 4.68 -5.36
C THR A 136 -7.73 4.72 -4.23
N LEU A 137 -7.80 5.85 -3.52
CA LEU A 137 -8.69 6.03 -2.37
C LEU A 137 -10.13 6.31 -2.79
N GLU A 138 -10.32 7.14 -3.82
CA GLU A 138 -11.64 7.51 -4.32
C GLU A 138 -11.52 7.90 -5.80
N GLN A 139 -12.50 7.49 -6.61
CA GLN A 139 -12.68 8.00 -7.96
C GLN A 139 -13.90 8.92 -7.91
N VAL A 140 -13.68 10.23 -7.94
CA VAL A 140 -14.76 11.20 -8.05
C VAL A 140 -15.10 11.36 -9.53
N PRO A 141 -16.22 10.80 -10.03
CA PRO A 141 -16.57 10.95 -11.44
C PRO A 141 -16.94 12.41 -11.73
N LYS A 142 -16.49 12.93 -12.87
CA LYS A 142 -16.89 14.22 -13.46
C LYS A 142 -16.57 15.45 -12.60
N THR A 143 -15.33 15.56 -12.12
CA THR A 143 -14.85 16.81 -11.49
C THR A 143 -14.09 17.69 -12.47
N ILE A 144 -14.21 19.01 -12.31
CA ILE A 144 -13.42 19.98 -13.08
C ILE A 144 -12.06 20.12 -12.36
N MET A 145 -10.98 19.75 -13.04
CA MET A 145 -9.62 19.98 -12.57
C MET A 145 -8.99 21.14 -13.34
N VAL A 146 -8.54 22.15 -12.62
CA VAL A 146 -7.89 23.34 -13.19
C VAL A 146 -6.44 23.40 -12.74
N PRO A 147 -5.52 24.00 -13.52
CA PRO A 147 -4.17 24.27 -13.04
C PRO A 147 -4.18 25.07 -11.73
N THR A 148 -3.29 24.73 -10.80
CA THR A 148 -3.20 25.41 -9.49
C THR A 148 -3.01 26.93 -9.64
N GLU A 149 -2.33 27.35 -10.70
CA GLU A 149 -2.06 28.75 -11.04
C GLU A 149 -3.32 29.58 -11.31
N CYS A 150 -4.43 28.94 -11.71
CA CYS A 150 -5.69 29.61 -12.03
C CYS A 150 -6.47 30.06 -10.78
N VAL A 151 -6.13 29.50 -9.62
CA VAL A 151 -6.89 29.67 -8.37
C VAL A 151 -6.18 30.67 -7.48
N ILE A 152 -6.86 31.78 -7.18
CA ILE A 152 -6.38 32.81 -6.26
C ILE A 152 -7.01 32.56 -4.90
N PRO A 153 -6.21 32.29 -3.85
CA PRO A 153 -6.74 32.22 -2.50
C PRO A 153 -7.17 33.61 -2.02
N ASP A 154 -8.43 33.74 -1.59
CA ASP A 154 -8.96 34.93 -0.91
C ASP A 154 -9.31 34.56 0.55
N ILE A 155 -9.55 35.56 1.40
CA ILE A 155 -9.67 35.42 2.86
C ILE A 155 -10.81 34.46 3.27
N LYS A 156 -11.87 34.35 2.47
CA LYS A 156 -13.05 33.50 2.76
C LYS A 156 -13.32 32.41 1.73
N THR A 157 -12.86 32.57 0.50
CA THR A 157 -13.18 31.71 -0.65
C THR A 157 -11.98 31.64 -1.59
N ASN A 158 -11.95 30.63 -2.46
CA ASN A 158 -11.01 30.62 -3.57
C ASN A 158 -11.66 31.29 -4.78
N LYS A 159 -10.92 32.09 -5.54
CA LYS A 159 -11.42 32.80 -6.71
C LYS A 159 -10.73 32.33 -7.98
N VAL A 160 -11.48 32.28 -9.07
CA VAL A 160 -10.96 32.07 -10.42
C VAL A 160 -11.48 33.16 -11.35
N PHE A 161 -10.74 33.45 -12.41
CA PHE A 161 -11.21 34.35 -13.46
C PHE A 161 -11.67 33.57 -14.68
N VAL A 162 -12.93 33.79 -15.06
CA VAL A 162 -13.54 33.25 -16.27
C VAL A 162 -13.69 34.32 -17.33
N VAL A 163 -13.55 33.93 -18.59
CA VAL A 163 -13.78 34.83 -19.73
C VAL A 163 -15.24 34.76 -20.14
N LYS A 164 -15.94 35.90 -20.10
CA LYS A 164 -17.31 36.03 -20.59
C LYS A 164 -17.39 37.23 -21.52
N ASN A 165 -17.83 37.02 -22.77
CA ASN A 165 -17.94 38.06 -23.80
C ASN A 165 -16.65 38.89 -23.99
N GLY A 166 -15.47 38.27 -23.86
CA GLY A 166 -14.18 38.95 -24.02
C GLY A 166 -13.69 39.74 -22.80
N VAL A 167 -14.40 39.66 -21.67
CA VAL A 167 -14.07 40.35 -20.42
C VAL A 167 -13.75 39.34 -19.32
N ALA A 168 -12.81 39.69 -18.43
CA ALA A 168 -12.51 38.90 -17.23
C ALA A 168 -13.56 39.14 -16.13
N THR A 169 -14.22 38.07 -15.69
CA THR A 169 -15.11 38.10 -14.52
C THR A 169 -14.55 37.20 -13.43
N SER A 170 -14.42 37.71 -12.21
CA SER A 170 -14.07 36.89 -11.05
C SER A 170 -15.27 36.04 -10.62
N ARG A 171 -14.98 34.81 -10.19
CA ARG A 171 -16.00 33.91 -9.64
C ARG A 171 -15.43 33.17 -8.43
N ASP A 172 -16.21 33.14 -7.36
CA ASP A 172 -15.91 32.33 -6.20
C ASP A 172 -16.11 30.84 -6.52
N VAL A 173 -15.17 30.01 -6.09
CA VAL A 173 -15.18 28.56 -6.28
C VAL A 173 -14.88 27.86 -4.97
N LYS A 174 -15.45 26.67 -4.81
CA LYS A 174 -15.06 25.73 -3.77
C LYS A 174 -14.08 24.72 -4.35
N THR A 175 -13.00 24.48 -3.61
CA THR A 175 -11.95 23.55 -3.99
C THR A 175 -11.86 22.44 -2.95
N ASP A 176 -11.40 21.27 -3.37
CA ASP A 176 -11.20 20.13 -2.47
C ASP A 176 -9.77 19.58 -2.65
N VAL A 177 -9.61 18.53 -3.47
CA VAL A 177 -8.31 17.88 -3.66
C VAL A 177 -7.34 18.75 -4.47
N ARG A 178 -6.13 18.95 -3.94
CA ARG A 178 -5.01 19.58 -4.65
C ARG A 178 -3.91 18.56 -4.94
N THR A 179 -3.53 18.46 -6.20
CA THR A 179 -2.31 17.79 -6.68
C THR A 179 -1.20 18.82 -6.93
N GLU A 180 0.02 18.39 -7.24
CA GLU A 180 1.14 19.31 -7.51
C GLU A 180 0.82 20.31 -8.65
N THR A 181 0.08 19.88 -9.68
CA THR A 181 -0.18 20.70 -10.88
C THR A 181 -1.63 21.17 -11.01
N LYS A 182 -2.59 20.49 -10.36
CA LYS A 182 -4.02 20.75 -10.54
C LYS A 182 -4.78 20.80 -9.21
N ILE A 183 -5.80 21.65 -9.17
CA ILE A 183 -6.80 21.73 -8.10
C ILE A 183 -8.15 21.25 -8.63
N GLN A 184 -8.83 20.44 -7.81
CA GLN A 184 -10.20 20.04 -8.00
C GLN A 184 -11.16 21.16 -7.57
N ILE A 185 -12.04 21.58 -8.48
CA ILE A 185 -13.14 22.50 -8.18
C ILE A 185 -14.43 21.71 -8.05
N THR A 186 -15.07 21.82 -6.90
CA THR A 186 -16.32 21.11 -6.55
C THR A 186 -17.56 21.95 -6.83
N ASP A 187 -17.44 23.28 -6.77
CA ASP A 187 -18.56 24.21 -7.00
C ASP A 187 -18.06 25.53 -7.60
N GLY A 188 -18.90 26.18 -8.41
CA GLY A 188 -18.65 27.48 -9.04
C GLY A 188 -18.23 27.44 -10.51
N LEU A 189 -17.87 26.30 -11.09
CA LEU A 189 -17.55 26.18 -12.52
C LEU A 189 -18.43 25.18 -13.25
N LYS A 190 -18.69 25.45 -14.54
CA LYS A 190 -19.42 24.55 -15.42
C LYS A 190 -18.52 24.04 -16.56
N PRO A 191 -18.74 22.81 -17.05
CA PRO A 191 -18.04 22.34 -18.25
C PRO A 191 -18.29 23.31 -19.42
N GLY A 192 -17.22 23.76 -20.07
CA GLY A 192 -17.26 24.75 -21.16
C GLY A 192 -16.87 26.18 -20.74
N ASP A 193 -16.75 26.47 -19.44
CA ASP A 193 -16.21 27.75 -18.97
C ASP A 193 -14.73 27.88 -19.37
N SER A 194 -14.36 29.04 -19.94
CA SER A 194 -12.97 29.35 -20.28
C SER A 194 -12.28 30.10 -19.14
N LEU A 195 -11.18 29.55 -18.64
CA LEU A 195 -10.42 30.09 -17.51
C LEU A 195 -9.16 30.81 -17.98
N ILE A 196 -8.76 31.82 -17.22
CA ILE A 196 -7.50 32.53 -17.44
C ILE A 196 -6.42 31.85 -16.61
N VAL A 197 -5.37 31.38 -17.28
CA VAL A 197 -4.26 30.63 -16.66
C VAL A 197 -3.07 31.53 -16.31
N SER A 198 -2.84 32.60 -17.09
CA SER A 198 -1.67 33.48 -16.95
C SER A 198 -2.05 34.95 -16.92
N GLY A 199 -1.18 35.78 -16.34
CA GLY A 199 -1.40 37.23 -16.23
C GLY A 199 -2.40 37.65 -15.15
N ILE A 200 -2.80 36.72 -14.27
CA ILE A 200 -3.90 36.90 -13.31
C ILE A 200 -3.64 38.05 -12.32
N ILE A 201 -2.39 38.23 -11.90
CA ILE A 201 -1.99 39.32 -10.99
C ILE A 201 -2.18 40.70 -11.63
N GLN A 202 -2.07 40.79 -12.96
CA GLN A 202 -2.17 42.04 -13.72
C GLN A 202 -3.61 42.33 -14.18
N LEU A 203 -4.53 41.39 -13.98
CA LEU A 203 -5.94 41.56 -14.35
C LEU A 203 -6.61 42.56 -13.42
N ARG A 204 -7.35 43.48 -14.02
CA ARG A 204 -8.37 44.27 -13.34
C ARG A 204 -9.75 43.76 -13.76
N PRO A 205 -10.75 43.78 -12.86
CA PRO A 205 -12.12 43.47 -13.23
C PRO A 205 -12.58 44.34 -14.41
N ASP A 206 -13.39 43.76 -15.29
CA ASP A 206 -14.06 44.46 -16.40
C ASP A 206 -13.16 45.03 -17.51
N VAL A 207 -11.92 44.54 -17.62
CA VAL A 207 -11.01 44.93 -18.71
C VAL A 207 -11.14 44.00 -19.93
N PRO A 208 -11.15 44.54 -21.18
CA PRO A 208 -11.11 43.74 -22.39
C PRO A 208 -9.83 42.90 -22.48
N LEU A 209 -9.97 41.60 -22.76
CA LEU A 209 -8.85 40.68 -22.84
C LEU A 209 -8.42 40.44 -24.28
N LYS A 210 -7.10 40.43 -24.50
CA LYS A 210 -6.51 39.88 -25.73
C LYS A 210 -6.08 38.45 -25.48
N ILE A 211 -6.76 37.49 -26.09
CA ILE A 211 -6.42 36.07 -25.97
C ILE A 211 -5.16 35.79 -26.78
N ILE A 212 -4.07 35.42 -26.10
CA ILE A 212 -2.78 35.13 -26.73
C ILE A 212 -2.70 33.65 -27.15
N LYS A 213 -3.21 32.74 -26.31
CA LYS A 213 -3.14 31.29 -26.51
C LYS A 213 -4.29 30.59 -25.78
N THR A 214 -4.92 29.64 -26.45
CA THR A 214 -5.95 28.77 -25.85
C THR A 214 -5.34 27.41 -25.54
N ILE A 215 -5.50 26.95 -24.31
CA ILE A 215 -5.11 25.60 -23.86
C ILE A 215 -6.42 24.81 -23.69
N LYS A 216 -6.53 23.66 -24.35
CA LYS A 216 -7.66 22.73 -24.21
C LYS A 216 -7.36 21.65 -23.20
#